data_AF-A0A6J4T5R3-F1
#
_entry.id   AF-A0A6J4T5R3-F1
#
_cell.length_a   1.000
_cell.length_b   1.000
_cell.length_c   1.000
_cell.angle_alpha   90.00
_cell.angle_beta   90.00
_cell.angle_gamma   90.00
#
_symmetry.space_group_name_H-M   'P 1'
#
loop_
_entity.id
_entity.type
_entity.pdbx_description
1 polymer ?
#
loop_
_entity_poly.entity_id
_entity_poly.type
_entity_poly.pdbx_seq_one_letter_code
_entity_poly.pdbx_strand_id
1 'polypeptide(L)'
;MQGKKIFADEKELLFSLSAHVPEHNFYRRLKKHLDLDFLYQLTMPYYGRCGQQSIDPVVFFKLCLVSYLENIVSDRRLIEHCSLRLDLLYFLGYQIDEPLPWHSTVSRTRQLFPETLFESLFNQVFSLCVEKGMVTGHTQAIDSAPVKANASMDSLVLKQPADSVKTHLMKLTIENGKSLSLNLPAEKNNDKPQQFISAPEHQLRKLEKHQVNLTSSPGALGAKHEKARLVSNKTHYSPNDPDARISVKPGKARKLNYRCSLAADTAQGVISHVQADFADGRDSQFLPHLVMLVQDRLKENQLQMQNLLTDAGYSNGSNYAFLEQRGITGWI
;
A
#
# COMPACT_ATOMS: atom_id res chain seq x y z
N MET A 1 29.38 27.94 43.78
CA MET A 1 28.91 29.34 43.81
C MET A 1 27.59 29.43 43.06
N GLN A 2 26.59 30.12 43.60
CA GLN A 2 25.30 30.31 42.95
C GLN A 2 25.44 31.37 41.85
N GLY A 3 25.20 31.01 40.59
CA GLY A 3 25.23 31.96 39.49
C GLY A 3 24.06 32.94 39.59
N LYS A 4 24.33 34.24 39.40
CA LYS A 4 23.29 35.26 39.20
C LYS A 4 23.22 35.58 37.71
N LYS A 5 22.04 35.43 37.10
CA LYS A 5 21.78 35.84 35.71
C LYS A 5 21.28 37.28 35.72
N ILE A 6 22.04 38.18 35.11
CA ILE A 6 21.61 39.55 34.82
C ILE A 6 21.00 39.52 33.42
N PHE A 7 19.74 39.93 33.31
CA PHE A 7 19.05 40.03 32.02
C PHE A 7 19.34 41.39 31.40
N ALA A 8 19.85 41.41 30.18
CA ALA A 8 19.99 42.60 29.35
C ALA A 8 19.10 42.40 28.12
N ASP A 9 18.32 43.43 27.77
CA ASP A 9 17.42 43.41 26.63
C ASP A 9 18.20 43.77 25.36
N GLU A 10 18.61 42.74 24.61
CA GLU A 10 19.31 42.91 23.33
C GLU A 10 18.33 43.33 22.24
N LYS A 11 18.61 44.45 21.57
CA LYS A 11 17.71 45.05 20.56
C LYS A 11 17.74 44.37 19.20
N GLU A 12 18.77 43.56 18.92
CA GLU A 12 18.93 42.81 17.67
C GLU A 12 19.38 41.39 18.00
N LEU A 13 18.62 40.40 17.55
CA LEU A 13 18.89 38.98 17.83
C LEU A 13 19.80 38.40 16.73
N LEU A 14 21.09 38.32 16.99
CA LEU A 14 22.04 37.61 16.12
C LEU A 14 21.95 36.10 16.38
N PHE A 15 21.10 35.42 15.61
CA PHE A 15 20.86 33.98 15.77
C PHE A 15 21.42 33.17 14.61
N SER A 16 22.18 32.12 14.93
CA SER A 16 22.66 31.13 13.98
C SER A 16 22.07 29.77 14.31
N LEU A 17 21.15 29.28 13.47
CA LEU A 17 20.51 27.98 13.67
C LEU A 17 21.54 26.84 13.72
N SER A 18 22.54 26.88 12.85
CA SER A 18 23.60 25.87 12.81
C SER A 18 24.47 25.87 14.06
N ALA A 19 24.67 27.02 14.73
CA ALA A 19 25.40 27.06 16.00
C ALA A 19 24.62 26.39 17.15
N HIS A 20 23.29 26.38 17.07
CA HIS A 20 22.41 25.87 18.13
C HIS A 20 22.05 24.38 17.99
N VAL A 21 22.38 23.75 16.86
CA VAL A 21 22.18 22.31 16.65
C VAL A 21 23.52 21.59 16.83
N PRO A 22 23.75 20.83 17.92
CA PRO A 22 25.04 20.19 18.17
C PRO A 22 25.50 19.25 17.04
N GLU A 23 26.81 19.10 16.84
CA GLU A 23 27.35 18.24 15.77
C GLU A 23 26.97 16.76 15.90
N HIS A 24 26.78 16.28 17.14
CA HIS A 24 26.35 14.91 17.41
C HIS A 24 24.84 14.69 17.22
N ASN A 25 24.05 15.75 16.96
CA ASN A 25 22.63 15.64 16.71
C ASN A 25 22.36 14.73 15.49
N PHE A 26 21.38 13.83 15.64
CA PHE A 26 21.05 12.83 14.62
C PHE A 26 20.69 13.46 13.27
N TYR A 27 19.81 14.46 13.26
CA TYR A 27 19.36 15.13 12.03
C TYR A 27 20.43 15.96 11.36
N ARG A 28 21.35 16.57 12.13
CA ARG A 28 22.54 17.23 11.58
C ARG A 28 23.48 16.23 10.90
N ARG A 29 23.73 15.07 11.52
CA ARG A 29 24.52 13.99 10.93
C ARG A 29 23.84 13.42 9.68
N LEU A 30 22.53 13.22 9.74
CA LEU A 30 21.74 12.74 8.61
C LEU A 30 21.84 13.71 7.42
N LYS A 31 21.68 15.02 7.65
CA LYS A 31 21.84 16.05 6.60
C LYS A 31 23.19 15.95 5.88
N LYS A 32 24.26 15.62 6.61
CA LYS A 32 25.62 15.51 6.06
C LYS A 32 25.80 14.28 5.14
N HIS A 33 25.04 13.21 5.39
CA HIS A 33 25.20 11.94 4.68
C HIS A 33 24.11 11.67 3.64
N LEU A 34 22.99 12.39 3.71
CA LEU A 34 21.84 12.20 2.85
C LEU A 34 21.79 13.32 1.80
N ASP A 35 22.43 13.09 0.66
CA ASP A 35 22.30 13.93 -0.52
C ASP A 35 21.08 13.48 -1.34
N LEU A 36 20.19 14.43 -1.63
CA LEU A 36 18.92 14.21 -2.31
C LEU A 36 18.78 15.08 -3.57
N ASP A 37 19.84 15.75 -4.03
CA ASP A 37 19.76 16.71 -5.13
C ASP A 37 19.33 16.07 -6.46
N PHE A 38 19.60 14.76 -6.63
CA PHE A 38 19.12 13.98 -7.78
C PHE A 38 17.59 14.02 -7.95
N LEU A 39 16.84 14.28 -6.86
CA LEU A 39 15.39 14.39 -6.91
C LEU A 39 14.93 15.57 -7.74
N TYR A 40 15.68 16.67 -7.83
CA TYR A 40 15.27 17.83 -8.64
C TYR A 40 15.07 17.44 -10.11
N GLN A 41 15.96 16.63 -10.67
CA GLN A 41 15.84 16.13 -12.04
C GLN A 41 14.68 15.15 -12.18
N LEU A 42 14.54 14.20 -11.25
CA LEU A 42 13.49 13.18 -11.30
C LEU A 42 12.08 13.77 -11.11
N THR A 43 11.95 14.80 -10.28
CA THR A 43 10.65 15.40 -9.99
C THR A 43 10.24 16.49 -10.97
N MET A 44 11.18 17.04 -11.76
CA MET A 44 10.93 18.14 -12.69
C MET A 44 9.65 17.99 -13.55
N PRO A 45 9.32 16.80 -14.10
CA PRO A 45 8.11 16.63 -14.92
C PRO A 45 6.79 16.86 -14.17
N TYR A 46 6.78 16.73 -12.85
CA TYR A 46 5.58 16.90 -12.00
C TYR A 46 5.37 18.35 -11.54
N TYR A 47 6.34 19.23 -11.81
CA TYR A 47 6.26 20.64 -11.43
C TYR A 47 5.82 21.51 -12.61
N GLY A 48 4.92 22.45 -12.32
CA GLY A 48 4.49 23.45 -13.30
C GLY A 48 5.62 24.43 -13.63
N ARG A 49 5.61 24.96 -14.86
CA ARG A 49 6.57 26.00 -15.31
C ARG A 49 6.17 27.42 -14.90
N CYS A 50 4.92 27.63 -14.50
CA CYS A 50 4.37 28.92 -14.12
C CYS A 50 3.35 28.77 -12.98
N GLY A 51 3.07 29.88 -12.28
CA GLY A 51 2.14 29.94 -11.15
C GLY A 51 2.84 30.05 -9.79
N GLN A 52 2.10 29.75 -8.73
CA GLN A 52 2.64 29.73 -7.37
C GLN A 52 3.68 28.61 -7.24
N GLN A 53 4.83 28.92 -6.64
CA GLN A 53 5.87 27.93 -6.37
C GLN A 53 5.33 26.85 -5.42
N SER A 54 5.49 25.59 -5.84
CA SER A 54 5.16 24.42 -5.03
C SER A 54 6.27 24.15 -4.00
N ILE A 55 6.02 23.19 -3.10
CA ILE A 55 7.02 22.73 -2.13
C ILE A 55 8.28 22.22 -2.84
N ASP A 56 9.45 22.55 -2.31
CA ASP A 56 10.71 21.98 -2.76
C ASP A 56 10.71 20.44 -2.65
N PRO A 57 11.10 19.69 -3.70
CA PRO A 57 11.03 18.23 -3.70
C PRO A 57 11.94 17.61 -2.64
N VAL A 58 13.15 18.13 -2.43
CA VAL A 58 14.08 17.64 -1.40
C VAL A 58 13.47 17.85 -0.01
N VAL A 59 12.87 19.02 0.24
CA VAL A 59 12.15 19.30 1.49
C VAL A 59 10.99 18.31 1.67
N PHE A 60 10.20 18.04 0.63
CA PHE A 60 9.10 17.10 0.69
C PHE A 60 9.57 15.70 1.13
N PHE A 61 10.60 15.15 0.50
CA PHE A 61 11.12 13.83 0.86
C PHE A 61 11.77 13.81 2.25
N LYS A 62 12.43 14.89 2.68
CA LYS A 62 12.90 15.03 4.06
C LYS A 62 11.76 15.04 5.07
N LEU A 63 10.65 15.72 4.79
CA LEU A 63 9.45 15.69 5.63
C LEU A 63 8.88 14.26 5.71
N CYS A 64 8.83 13.53 4.59
CA CYS A 64 8.44 12.12 4.61
C CYS A 64 9.36 11.29 5.52
N LEU A 65 10.67 11.44 5.40
CA LEU A 65 11.62 10.74 6.27
C LEU A 65 11.41 11.08 7.75
N VAL A 66 11.26 12.37 8.09
CA VAL A 66 10.96 12.81 9.46
C VAL A 66 9.67 12.15 9.97
N SER A 67 8.63 12.09 9.13
CA SER A 67 7.35 11.48 9.51
C SER A 67 7.50 10.01 9.92
N TYR A 68 8.34 9.23 9.21
CA TYR A 68 8.60 7.84 9.56
C TYR A 68 9.55 7.69 10.77
N LEU A 69 10.63 8.48 10.82
CA LEU A 69 11.63 8.42 11.90
C LEU A 69 11.05 8.85 13.25
N GLU A 70 10.13 9.81 13.26
CA GLU A 70 9.46 10.29 14.47
C GLU A 70 8.11 9.58 14.71
N ASN A 71 7.74 8.62 13.86
CA ASN A 71 6.48 7.89 13.93
C ASN A 71 5.23 8.80 13.96
N ILE A 72 5.21 9.81 13.10
CA ILE A 72 4.12 10.80 12.96
C ILE A 72 3.35 10.53 11.66
N VAL A 73 2.11 10.09 11.80
CA VAL A 73 1.25 9.75 10.66
C VAL A 73 0.46 10.96 10.11
N SER A 74 0.26 12.01 10.93
CA SER A 74 -0.53 13.18 10.55
C SER A 74 0.36 14.28 9.98
N ASP A 75 0.14 14.67 8.72
CA ASP A 75 0.87 15.77 8.09
C ASP A 75 0.69 17.10 8.86
N ARG A 76 -0.46 17.31 9.52
CA ARG A 76 -0.67 18.51 10.38
C ARG A 76 0.29 18.51 11.57
N ARG A 77 0.32 17.37 12.28
CA ARG A 77 1.19 17.17 13.42
C ARG A 77 2.66 17.18 13.02
N LEU A 78 2.99 16.70 11.82
CA LEU A 78 4.34 16.73 11.28
C LEU A 78 4.84 18.17 11.12
N ILE A 79 4.05 19.04 10.48
CA ILE A 79 4.45 20.44 10.28
C ILE A 79 4.57 21.17 11.62
N GLU A 80 3.64 20.95 12.54
CA GLU A 80 3.72 21.48 13.92
C GLU A 80 4.96 20.95 14.67
N HIS A 81 5.27 19.66 14.55
CA HIS A 81 6.45 19.07 15.18
C HIS A 81 7.75 19.64 14.62
N CYS A 82 7.80 19.85 13.30
CA CYS A 82 8.94 20.48 12.62
C CYS A 82 9.12 21.95 13.02
N SER A 83 8.03 22.71 13.20
CA SER A 83 8.13 24.13 13.58
C SER A 83 8.67 24.34 15.00
N LEU A 84 8.47 23.36 15.89
CA LEU A 84 8.90 23.44 17.29
C LEU A 84 10.36 22.99 17.52
N ARG A 85 11.01 22.39 16.52
CA ARG A 85 12.30 21.70 16.68
C ARG A 85 13.39 22.30 15.80
N LEU A 86 14.39 22.92 16.45
CA LEU A 86 15.53 23.56 15.76
C LEU A 86 16.35 22.57 14.90
N ASP A 87 16.50 21.33 15.36
CA ASP A 87 17.25 20.31 14.61
C ASP A 87 16.51 19.86 13.34
N LEU A 88 15.18 19.79 13.38
CA LEU A 88 14.34 19.51 12.21
C LEU A 88 14.34 20.68 11.23
N LEU A 89 14.19 21.93 11.71
CA LEU A 89 14.33 23.11 10.85
C LEU A 89 15.69 23.13 10.15
N TYR A 90 16.77 22.83 10.89
CA TYR A 90 18.11 22.75 10.32
C TYR A 90 18.23 21.65 9.25
N PHE A 91 17.65 20.47 9.49
CA PHE A 91 17.63 19.36 8.54
C PHE A 91 16.89 19.71 7.25
N LEU A 92 15.70 20.30 7.40
CA LEU A 92 14.86 20.74 6.30
C LEU A 92 15.48 21.93 5.54
N GLY A 93 16.29 22.75 6.20
CA GLY A 93 16.91 23.94 5.61
C GLY A 93 16.10 25.21 5.79
N TYR A 94 15.24 25.27 6.82
CA TYR A 94 14.41 26.43 7.13
C TYR A 94 15.02 27.26 8.26
N GLN A 95 14.80 28.58 8.22
CA GLN A 95 15.07 29.46 9.37
C GLN A 95 13.93 29.42 10.39
N ILE A 96 14.14 30.05 11.56
CA ILE A 96 13.13 30.11 12.62
C ILE A 96 11.92 30.96 12.22
N ASP A 97 12.17 32.03 11.46
CA ASP A 97 11.18 33.00 11.00
C ASP A 97 10.58 32.64 9.63
N GLU A 98 11.05 31.56 9.00
CA GLU A 98 10.57 31.11 7.70
C GLU A 98 9.33 30.21 7.85
N PRO A 99 8.24 30.49 7.12
CA PRO A 99 7.03 29.68 7.20
C PRO A 99 7.21 28.31 6.53
N LEU A 100 6.91 27.24 7.26
CA LEU A 100 6.87 25.88 6.73
C LEU A 100 5.69 25.69 5.74
N PRO A 101 5.78 24.69 4.83
CA PRO A 101 4.70 24.40 3.90
C PRO A 101 3.42 23.97 4.61
N TRP A 102 2.28 24.31 4.02
CA TRP A 102 0.98 23.85 4.51
C TRP A 102 0.87 22.33 4.44
N HIS A 103 0.28 21.73 5.47
CA HIS A 103 0.12 20.27 5.56
C HIS A 103 -0.62 19.65 4.36
N SER A 104 -1.54 20.41 3.73
CA SER A 104 -2.29 19.96 2.56
C SER A 104 -1.40 19.88 1.31
N THR A 105 -0.40 20.74 1.20
CA THR A 105 0.61 20.68 0.14
C THR A 105 1.41 19.39 0.25
N VAL A 106 1.87 19.02 1.45
CA VAL A 106 2.57 17.75 1.69
C VAL A 106 1.70 16.56 1.26
N SER A 107 0.44 16.52 1.70
CA SER A 107 -0.48 15.44 1.36
C SER A 107 -0.74 15.32 -0.15
N ARG A 108 -0.97 16.45 -0.84
CA ARG A 108 -1.21 16.48 -2.29
C ARG A 108 0.04 16.10 -3.09
N THR A 109 1.22 16.60 -2.70
CA THR A 109 2.48 16.24 -3.34
C THR A 109 2.77 14.74 -3.20
N ARG A 110 2.44 14.14 -2.04
CA ARG A 110 2.57 12.69 -1.83
C ARG A 110 1.70 11.87 -2.79
N GLN A 111 0.51 12.37 -3.15
CA GLN A 111 -0.40 11.71 -4.10
C GLN A 111 -0.01 11.95 -5.57
N LEU A 112 0.77 13.01 -5.85
CA LEU A 112 1.19 13.37 -7.20
C LEU A 112 2.31 12.46 -7.72
N PHE A 113 3.23 12.06 -6.83
CA PHE A 113 4.40 11.28 -7.21
C PHE A 113 4.10 9.79 -7.35
N PRO A 114 4.57 9.13 -8.42
CA PRO A 114 4.36 7.69 -8.61
C PRO A 114 5.27 6.87 -7.70
N GLU A 115 4.88 5.61 -7.49
CA GLU A 115 5.66 4.62 -6.74
C GLU A 115 7.10 4.49 -7.24
N THR A 116 7.31 4.48 -8.56
CA THR A 116 8.64 4.36 -9.18
C THR A 116 9.63 5.44 -8.74
N LEU A 117 9.14 6.63 -8.38
CA LEU A 117 9.98 7.70 -7.83
C LEU A 117 10.43 7.37 -6.39
N PHE A 118 9.54 6.81 -5.57
CA PHE A 118 9.89 6.35 -4.22
C PHE A 118 10.84 5.15 -4.25
N GLU A 119 10.67 4.23 -5.20
CA GLU A 119 11.60 3.13 -5.44
C GLU A 119 12.99 3.63 -5.86
N SER A 120 13.05 4.66 -6.71
CA SER A 120 14.31 5.29 -7.12
C SER A 120 15.04 5.89 -5.92
N LEU A 121 14.31 6.59 -5.03
CA LEU A 121 14.88 7.09 -3.78
C LEU A 121 15.36 5.94 -2.87
N PHE A 122 14.56 4.88 -2.73
CA PHE A 122 14.94 3.70 -1.95
C PHE A 122 16.24 3.09 -2.48
N ASN A 123 16.36 2.90 -3.78
CA ASN A 123 17.57 2.35 -4.41
C ASN A 123 18.78 3.25 -4.15
N GLN A 124 18.64 4.58 -4.28
CA GLN A 124 19.73 5.51 -3.98
C GLN A 124 20.19 5.44 -2.52
N VAL A 125 19.24 5.41 -1.57
CA VAL A 125 19.56 5.26 -0.14
C VAL A 125 20.18 3.90 0.16
N PHE A 126 19.71 2.84 -0.49
CA PHE A 126 20.30 1.51 -0.37
C PHE A 126 21.75 1.49 -0.88
N SER A 127 22.04 2.10 -2.03
CA SER A 127 23.40 2.23 -2.55
C SER A 127 24.32 2.97 -1.59
N LEU A 128 23.84 4.05 -0.94
CA LEU A 128 24.61 4.73 0.11
C LEU A 128 24.95 3.80 1.28
N CYS A 129 24.02 2.93 1.70
CA CYS A 129 24.28 1.93 2.74
C CYS A 129 25.34 0.91 2.29
N VAL A 130 25.32 0.50 1.02
CA VAL A 130 26.33 -0.41 0.44
C VAL A 130 27.70 0.26 0.43
N GLU A 131 27.82 1.50 -0.04
CA GLU A 131 29.06 2.27 -0.07
C GLU A 131 29.67 2.46 1.33
N LYS A 132 28.82 2.53 2.36
CA LYS A 132 29.25 2.60 3.77
C LYS A 132 29.60 1.24 4.37
N GLY A 133 29.52 0.15 3.61
CA GLY A 133 29.84 -1.20 4.05
C GLY A 133 28.79 -1.79 5.02
N MET A 134 27.56 -1.28 5.00
CA MET A 134 26.48 -1.77 5.87
C MET A 134 25.78 -3.00 5.30
N VAL A 135 25.96 -3.27 4.00
CA VAL A 135 25.32 -4.35 3.26
C VAL A 135 26.38 -5.28 2.69
N THR A 136 26.25 -6.57 2.93
CA THR A 136 27.17 -7.59 2.37
C THR A 136 26.59 -8.27 1.13
N GLY A 137 25.27 -8.33 1.01
CA GLY A 137 24.53 -8.97 -0.07
C GLY A 137 24.45 -10.51 0.04
N HIS A 138 25.37 -11.14 0.76
CA HIS A 138 25.57 -12.60 0.76
C HIS A 138 24.36 -13.39 1.26
N THR A 139 23.76 -12.98 2.39
CA THR A 139 22.60 -13.65 3.00
C THR A 139 21.46 -12.67 3.20
N GLN A 140 20.29 -13.00 2.66
CA GLN A 140 19.08 -12.19 2.77
C GLN A 140 18.01 -12.96 3.55
N ALA A 141 17.37 -12.28 4.49
CA ALA A 141 16.22 -12.82 5.23
C ALA A 141 14.94 -12.17 4.71
N ILE A 142 13.91 -12.98 4.42
CA ILE A 142 12.60 -12.50 3.98
C ILE A 142 11.53 -12.92 5.00
N ASP A 143 10.73 -11.95 5.40
CA ASP A 143 9.53 -12.17 6.21
C ASP A 143 8.36 -11.34 5.67
N SER A 144 7.13 -11.76 5.98
CA SER A 144 5.93 -11.02 5.63
C SER A 144 4.96 -10.88 6.80
N ALA A 145 4.26 -9.75 6.84
CA ALA A 145 3.24 -9.48 7.85
C ALA A 145 1.97 -8.87 7.23
N PRO A 146 0.78 -9.22 7.75
CA PRO A 146 -0.44 -8.52 7.38
C PRO A 146 -0.44 -7.11 7.98
N VAL A 147 -0.43 -6.09 7.12
CA VAL A 147 -0.53 -4.67 7.51
C VAL A 147 -1.97 -4.22 7.32
N LYS A 148 -2.55 -3.61 8.36
CA LYS A 148 -3.95 -3.17 8.31
C LYS A 148 -4.12 -2.03 7.30
N ALA A 149 -5.03 -2.22 6.35
CA ALA A 149 -5.42 -1.17 5.41
C ALA A 149 -6.20 -0.07 6.11
N ASN A 150 -6.15 1.16 5.57
CA ASN A 150 -6.95 2.27 6.05
C ASN A 150 -8.39 2.22 5.49
N ALA A 151 -9.07 1.09 5.70
CA ALA A 151 -10.40 0.82 5.20
C ALA A 151 -11.26 0.06 6.21
N SER A 152 -12.58 0.29 6.15
CA SER A 152 -13.53 -0.35 7.05
C SER A 152 -14.15 -1.60 6.42
N MET A 153 -14.38 -2.62 7.25
CA MET A 153 -15.18 -3.79 6.85
C MET A 153 -16.66 -3.43 6.62
N ASP A 154 -17.14 -2.34 7.23
CA ASP A 154 -18.54 -1.92 7.11
C ASP A 154 -18.84 -1.17 5.81
N SER A 155 -17.81 -0.61 5.17
CA SER A 155 -17.90 0.12 3.90
C SER A 155 -17.75 -0.79 2.67
N LEU A 156 -17.75 -2.11 2.85
CA LEU A 156 -17.62 -3.05 1.75
C LEU A 156 -18.84 -3.00 0.81
N VAL A 157 -18.57 -2.99 -0.49
CA VAL A 157 -19.58 -2.96 -1.56
C VAL A 157 -19.49 -4.24 -2.37
N LEU A 158 -20.64 -4.73 -2.86
CA LEU A 158 -20.71 -5.88 -3.76
C LEU A 158 -20.05 -5.57 -5.10
N LYS A 159 -19.22 -6.50 -5.59
CA LYS A 159 -18.70 -6.44 -6.95
C LYS A 159 -19.86 -6.60 -7.92
N GLN A 160 -20.07 -5.60 -8.77
CA GLN A 160 -21.06 -5.65 -9.83
C GLN A 160 -20.36 -5.99 -11.14
N PRO A 161 -20.93 -6.88 -11.98
CA PRO A 161 -20.43 -7.10 -13.33
C PRO A 161 -20.39 -5.78 -14.11
N ALA A 162 -19.35 -5.59 -14.94
CA ALA A 162 -19.21 -4.38 -15.75
C ALA A 162 -20.39 -4.18 -16.71
N ASP A 163 -20.91 -5.27 -17.28
CA ASP A 163 -22.11 -5.28 -18.11
C ASP A 163 -23.32 -5.77 -17.30
N SER A 164 -24.42 -5.04 -17.39
CA SER A 164 -25.72 -5.55 -16.96
C SER A 164 -26.05 -6.84 -17.72
N VAL A 165 -26.73 -7.78 -17.07
CA VAL A 165 -27.23 -9.01 -17.70
C VAL A 165 -28.00 -8.68 -18.98
N LYS A 166 -28.77 -7.59 -19.00
CA LYS A 166 -29.48 -7.14 -20.21
C LYS A 166 -28.53 -6.77 -21.34
N THR A 167 -27.50 -5.99 -21.04
CA THR A 167 -26.48 -5.55 -22.00
C THR A 167 -25.67 -6.73 -22.53
N HIS A 168 -25.29 -7.66 -21.65
CA HIS A 168 -24.57 -8.87 -22.04
C HIS A 168 -25.43 -9.78 -22.92
N LEU A 169 -26.71 -10.00 -22.56
CA LEU A 169 -27.66 -10.75 -23.39
C LEU A 169 -27.91 -10.07 -24.74
N MET A 170 -27.99 -8.74 -24.79
CA MET A 170 -28.06 -8.00 -26.06
C MET A 170 -26.82 -8.23 -26.93
N LYS A 171 -25.61 -8.13 -26.36
CA LYS A 171 -24.35 -8.43 -27.07
C LYS A 171 -24.34 -9.86 -27.63
N LEU A 172 -24.66 -10.85 -26.80
CA LEU A 172 -24.75 -12.26 -27.24
C LEU A 172 -25.81 -12.49 -28.32
N THR A 173 -26.91 -11.74 -28.28
CA THR A 173 -28.00 -11.85 -29.28
C THR A 173 -27.57 -11.28 -30.62
N ILE A 174 -26.83 -10.16 -30.60
CA ILE A 174 -26.19 -9.54 -31.77
C ILE A 174 -25.12 -10.48 -32.33
N GLU A 175 -24.24 -11.03 -31.49
CA GLU A 175 -23.16 -11.95 -31.89
C GLU A 175 -23.70 -13.27 -32.49
N ASN A 176 -24.81 -13.79 -31.98
CA ASN A 176 -25.46 -14.99 -32.53
C ASN A 176 -26.33 -14.72 -33.77
N GLY A 177 -26.27 -13.51 -34.35
CA GLY A 177 -26.98 -13.17 -35.59
C GLY A 177 -28.50 -13.18 -35.51
N LYS A 178 -29.07 -13.19 -34.30
CA LYS A 178 -30.52 -13.10 -34.09
C LYS A 178 -30.89 -11.62 -33.94
N SER A 179 -31.42 -11.01 -35.00
CA SER A 179 -32.02 -9.67 -34.91
C SER A 179 -33.16 -9.66 -33.88
N LEU A 180 -33.03 -8.86 -32.82
CA LEU A 180 -34.14 -8.55 -31.92
C LEU A 180 -35.13 -7.64 -32.64
N SER A 181 -36.19 -8.21 -33.20
CA SER A 181 -37.47 -7.50 -33.21
C SER A 181 -37.95 -7.44 -31.76
N LEU A 182 -37.81 -6.27 -31.13
CA LEU A 182 -38.53 -5.92 -29.91
C LEU A 182 -40.01 -5.73 -30.25
N ASN A 183 -40.67 -6.79 -30.72
CA ASN A 183 -42.12 -6.87 -30.65
C ASN A 183 -42.45 -7.44 -29.27
N LEU A 184 -42.86 -6.56 -28.35
CA LEU A 184 -43.86 -6.99 -27.37
C LEU A 184 -44.98 -7.64 -28.19
N PRO A 185 -45.41 -8.88 -27.87
CA PRO A 185 -46.48 -9.48 -28.65
C PRO A 185 -47.74 -8.65 -28.40
N ALA A 186 -48.22 -7.96 -29.44
CA ALA A 186 -49.61 -7.58 -29.52
C ALA A 186 -50.44 -8.86 -29.41
N GLU A 187 -51.42 -8.86 -28.50
CA GLU A 187 -52.39 -9.92 -28.32
C GLU A 187 -52.97 -10.34 -29.68
N LYS A 188 -52.51 -11.47 -30.20
CA LYS A 188 -53.23 -12.21 -31.21
C LYS A 188 -54.12 -13.18 -30.46
N ASN A 189 -55.41 -12.87 -30.41
CA ASN A 189 -56.47 -13.82 -30.09
C ASN A 189 -56.31 -15.05 -31.00
N ASN A 190 -55.71 -16.10 -30.45
CA ASN A 190 -55.71 -17.43 -31.00
C ASN A 190 -56.30 -18.32 -29.92
N ASP A 191 -57.56 -18.71 -30.10
CA ASP A 191 -58.31 -19.65 -29.26
C ASP A 191 -57.78 -21.09 -29.38
N LYS A 192 -56.50 -21.29 -29.03
CA LYS A 192 -55.95 -22.62 -28.73
C LYS A 192 -55.13 -22.50 -27.46
N PRO A 193 -55.39 -23.33 -26.43
CA PRO A 193 -54.63 -23.25 -25.18
C PRO A 193 -53.16 -23.51 -25.49
N GLN A 194 -52.32 -22.49 -25.32
CA GLN A 194 -50.88 -22.66 -25.28
C GLN A 194 -50.58 -23.68 -24.18
N GLN A 195 -49.96 -24.80 -24.55
CA GLN A 195 -49.43 -25.74 -23.56
C GLN A 195 -48.32 -25.02 -22.80
N PHE A 196 -48.66 -24.42 -21.67
CA PHE A 196 -47.69 -24.02 -20.68
C PHE A 196 -47.07 -25.31 -20.15
N ILE A 197 -45.80 -25.54 -20.49
CA ILE A 197 -45.00 -26.56 -19.81
C ILE A 197 -44.81 -26.02 -18.39
N SER A 198 -45.74 -26.37 -17.51
CA SER A 198 -45.67 -26.09 -16.09
C SER A 198 -45.09 -27.30 -15.38
N ALA A 199 -44.19 -27.08 -14.44
CA ALA A 199 -43.71 -28.16 -13.60
C ALA A 199 -44.89 -28.77 -12.80
N PRO A 200 -44.93 -30.09 -12.57
CA PRO A 200 -46.00 -30.71 -11.80
C PRO A 200 -46.12 -30.08 -10.40
N GLU A 201 -47.36 -29.93 -9.90
CA GLU A 201 -47.67 -29.12 -8.70
C GLU A 201 -46.80 -29.42 -7.48
N HIS A 202 -46.41 -30.68 -7.28
CA HIS A 202 -45.57 -31.06 -6.16
C HIS A 202 -44.16 -30.42 -6.23
N GLN A 203 -43.61 -30.23 -7.43
CA GLN A 203 -42.34 -29.53 -7.61
C GLN A 203 -42.50 -28.03 -7.37
N LEU A 204 -43.60 -27.43 -7.84
CA LEU A 204 -43.91 -26.02 -7.58
C LEU A 204 -44.09 -25.76 -6.08
N ARG A 205 -44.86 -26.58 -5.37
CA ARG A 205 -45.01 -26.49 -3.91
C ARG A 205 -43.69 -26.71 -3.16
N LYS A 206 -42.82 -27.59 -3.66
CA LYS A 206 -41.49 -27.83 -3.06
C LYS A 206 -40.56 -26.63 -3.27
N LEU A 207 -40.61 -26.00 -4.44
CA LEU A 207 -39.89 -24.76 -4.74
C LEU A 207 -40.41 -23.60 -3.90
N GLU A 208 -41.72 -23.43 -3.83
CA GLU A 208 -42.37 -22.38 -3.04
C GLU A 208 -42.04 -22.53 -1.55
N LYS A 209 -42.13 -23.77 -1.00
CA LYS A 209 -41.71 -24.07 0.37
C LYS A 209 -40.21 -23.82 0.58
N HIS A 210 -39.37 -24.13 -0.40
CA HIS A 210 -37.94 -23.85 -0.33
C HIS A 210 -37.67 -22.34 -0.32
N GLN A 211 -38.39 -21.57 -1.15
CA GLN A 211 -38.28 -20.11 -1.22
C GLN A 211 -38.79 -19.44 0.05
N VAL A 212 -39.91 -19.93 0.60
CA VAL A 212 -40.43 -19.51 1.91
C VAL A 212 -39.44 -19.85 3.03
N ASN A 213 -38.79 -21.01 3.00
CA ASN A 213 -37.75 -21.35 3.99
C ASN A 213 -36.50 -20.45 3.85
N LEU A 214 -36.13 -20.06 2.63
CA LEU A 214 -35.04 -19.13 2.36
C LEU A 214 -35.35 -17.70 2.85
N THR A 215 -36.61 -17.25 2.75
CA THR A 215 -37.02 -15.91 3.20
C THR A 215 -37.39 -15.85 4.68
N SER A 216 -37.97 -16.90 5.25
CA SER A 216 -38.37 -16.97 6.67
C SER A 216 -37.22 -17.30 7.63
N SER A 217 -36.13 -17.88 7.13
CA SER A 217 -34.89 -18.08 7.87
C SER A 217 -33.71 -17.45 7.12
N PRO A 218 -33.50 -16.12 7.22
CA PRO A 218 -32.29 -15.45 6.72
C PRO A 218 -31.10 -15.73 7.66
N GLY A 219 -31.09 -16.88 8.33
CA GLY A 219 -30.00 -17.34 9.16
C GLY A 219 -28.84 -17.67 8.24
N ALA A 220 -28.01 -16.67 7.96
CA ALA A 220 -26.73 -16.87 7.31
C ALA A 220 -26.00 -18.00 8.03
N LEU A 221 -25.50 -18.98 7.27
CA LEU A 221 -24.53 -19.97 7.75
C LEU A 221 -23.46 -19.22 8.58
N GLY A 222 -23.52 -19.37 9.91
CA GLY A 222 -22.55 -18.82 10.86
C GLY A 222 -22.94 -17.62 11.72
N ALA A 223 -24.20 -17.16 11.78
CA ALA A 223 -24.55 -15.97 12.57
C ALA A 223 -25.20 -16.28 13.94
N LYS A 224 -24.46 -16.06 15.04
CA LYS A 224 -25.05 -15.78 16.38
C LYS A 224 -25.31 -14.27 16.60
N HIS A 225 -24.92 -13.40 15.67
CA HIS A 225 -25.00 -11.95 15.78
C HIS A 225 -25.71 -11.32 14.57
N GLU A 226 -26.62 -10.38 14.82
CA GLU A 226 -27.48 -9.70 13.83
C GLU A 226 -26.70 -8.94 12.74
N LYS A 227 -25.46 -8.52 13.03
CA LYS A 227 -24.56 -7.83 12.07
C LYS A 227 -23.62 -8.76 11.30
N ALA A 228 -23.71 -10.08 11.47
CA ALA A 228 -22.81 -11.02 10.83
C ALA A 228 -23.11 -11.16 9.33
N ARG A 229 -22.36 -10.42 8.49
CA ARG A 229 -22.42 -10.53 7.03
C ARG A 229 -21.43 -11.58 6.51
N LEU A 230 -21.83 -12.41 5.54
CA LEU A 230 -20.89 -13.25 4.77
C LEU A 230 -20.22 -12.39 3.70
N VAL A 231 -18.96 -12.01 3.92
CA VAL A 231 -18.16 -11.21 2.98
C VAL A 231 -16.93 -11.99 2.53
N SER A 232 -16.51 -11.80 1.28
CA SER A 232 -15.34 -12.44 0.68
C SER A 232 -14.72 -11.55 -0.39
N ASN A 233 -13.43 -11.73 -0.69
CA ASN A 233 -12.74 -10.96 -1.75
C ASN A 233 -13.31 -11.25 -3.15
N LYS A 234 -14.01 -12.37 -3.34
CA LYS A 234 -14.70 -12.70 -4.60
C LYS A 234 -15.97 -11.87 -4.81
N THR A 235 -16.67 -11.55 -3.73
CA THR A 235 -17.99 -10.90 -3.78
C THR A 235 -17.97 -9.43 -3.40
N HIS A 236 -16.99 -8.99 -2.61
CA HIS A 236 -16.93 -7.62 -2.08
C HIS A 236 -15.57 -6.98 -2.34
N TYR A 237 -15.55 -5.65 -2.35
CA TYR A 237 -14.35 -4.82 -2.33
C TYR A 237 -14.60 -3.56 -1.51
N SER A 238 -13.53 -2.87 -1.10
CA SER A 238 -13.63 -1.58 -0.42
C SER A 238 -13.55 -0.45 -1.45
N PRO A 239 -14.52 0.47 -1.53
CA PRO A 239 -14.45 1.62 -2.44
C PRO A 239 -13.39 2.65 -2.02
N ASN A 240 -13.08 2.73 -0.71
CA ASN A 240 -12.06 3.63 -0.18
C ASN A 240 -10.64 3.11 -0.43
N ASP A 241 -10.50 1.80 -0.61
CA ASP A 241 -9.22 1.12 -0.81
C ASP A 241 -9.48 -0.18 -1.59
N PRO A 242 -9.55 -0.10 -2.93
CA PRO A 242 -9.94 -1.24 -3.78
C PRO A 242 -8.93 -2.40 -3.77
N ASP A 243 -7.69 -2.15 -3.39
CA ASP A 243 -6.60 -3.12 -3.38
C ASP A 243 -6.49 -3.88 -2.06
N ALA A 244 -6.98 -3.30 -0.96
CA ALA A 244 -7.08 -4.02 0.30
C ALA A 244 -7.88 -5.32 0.18
N ARG A 245 -7.40 -6.37 0.85
CA ARG A 245 -8.05 -7.69 0.82
C ARG A 245 -8.47 -8.11 2.22
N ILE A 246 -9.63 -8.77 2.29
CA ILE A 246 -10.10 -9.43 3.50
C ILE A 246 -9.14 -10.59 3.78
N SER A 247 -8.55 -10.58 4.97
CA SER A 247 -7.73 -11.68 5.48
C SER A 247 -8.22 -12.11 6.86
N VAL A 248 -8.00 -13.38 7.17
CA VAL A 248 -8.44 -14.03 8.40
C VAL A 248 -7.24 -14.71 9.03
N LYS A 249 -6.92 -14.36 10.28
CA LYS A 249 -5.95 -15.09 11.09
C LYS A 249 -6.72 -15.93 12.11
N PRO A 250 -6.34 -17.21 12.35
CA PRO A 250 -6.97 -18.04 13.37
C PRO A 250 -7.08 -17.30 14.71
N GLY A 251 -8.27 -17.29 15.31
CA GLY A 251 -8.54 -16.62 16.58
C GLY A 251 -8.68 -15.09 16.52
N LYS A 252 -8.56 -14.46 15.34
CA LYS A 252 -8.74 -13.01 15.17
C LYS A 252 -9.90 -12.68 14.23
N ALA A 253 -10.53 -11.53 14.49
CA ALA A 253 -11.54 -10.99 13.58
C ALA A 253 -10.95 -10.70 12.19
N ARG A 254 -11.76 -10.93 11.15
CA ARG A 254 -11.45 -10.55 9.77
C ARG A 254 -11.17 -9.05 9.66
N LYS A 255 -10.17 -8.69 8.85
CA LYS A 255 -9.79 -7.30 8.59
C LYS A 255 -9.39 -7.14 7.13
N LEU A 256 -9.47 -5.90 6.64
CA LEU A 256 -8.86 -5.48 5.38
C LEU A 256 -7.38 -5.21 5.64
N ASN A 257 -6.52 -5.97 4.97
CA ASN A 257 -5.08 -5.89 5.11
C ASN A 257 -4.41 -5.91 3.74
N TYR A 258 -3.14 -5.50 3.74
CA TYR A 258 -2.13 -5.80 2.75
C TYR A 258 -1.18 -6.85 3.30
N ARG A 259 -0.51 -7.59 2.43
CA ARG A 259 0.63 -8.43 2.79
C ARG A 259 1.89 -7.63 2.55
N CYS A 260 2.54 -7.17 3.62
CA CYS A 260 3.81 -6.46 3.48
C CYS A 260 4.95 -7.47 3.60
N SER A 261 5.80 -7.55 2.58
CA SER A 261 6.96 -8.44 2.53
C SER A 261 8.23 -7.59 2.58
N LEU A 262 9.19 -8.02 3.41
CA LEU A 262 10.44 -7.32 3.65
C LEU A 262 11.60 -8.29 3.42
N ALA A 263 12.62 -7.84 2.68
CA ALA A 263 13.92 -8.49 2.60
C ALA A 263 14.95 -7.64 3.34
N ALA A 264 15.82 -8.28 4.12
CA ALA A 264 16.89 -7.60 4.83
C ALA A 264 18.21 -8.37 4.74
N ASP A 265 19.32 -7.63 4.62
CA ASP A 265 20.66 -8.18 4.71
C ASP A 265 20.97 -8.55 6.16
N THR A 266 21.46 -9.76 6.38
CA THR A 266 21.67 -10.27 7.75
C THR A 266 22.90 -9.71 8.45
N ALA A 267 23.80 -8.99 7.77
CA ALA A 267 25.02 -8.49 8.40
C ALA A 267 24.75 -7.35 9.38
N GLN A 268 23.95 -6.36 8.98
CA GLN A 268 23.57 -5.22 9.83
C GLN A 268 22.06 -4.94 9.88
N GLY A 269 21.23 -5.80 9.27
CA GLY A 269 19.78 -5.64 9.25
C GLY A 269 19.28 -4.54 8.32
N VAL A 270 20.05 -4.20 7.29
CA VAL A 270 19.63 -3.20 6.28
C VAL A 270 18.55 -3.82 5.41
N ILE A 271 17.40 -3.14 5.33
CA ILE A 271 16.30 -3.55 4.45
C ILE A 271 16.77 -3.40 3.00
N SER A 272 16.83 -4.51 2.29
CA SER A 272 17.19 -4.58 0.87
C SER A 272 16.00 -4.46 -0.03
N HIS A 273 14.78 -4.79 0.43
CA HIS A 273 13.55 -4.59 -0.33
C HIS A 273 12.33 -4.54 0.58
N VAL A 274 11.30 -3.82 0.13
CA VAL A 274 9.96 -3.82 0.72
C VAL A 274 8.94 -3.80 -0.40
N GLN A 275 7.88 -4.59 -0.29
CA GLN A 275 6.74 -4.56 -1.20
C GLN A 275 5.43 -4.84 -0.45
N ALA A 276 4.33 -4.35 -0.99
CA ALA A 276 2.99 -4.62 -0.48
C ALA A 276 2.17 -5.37 -1.53
N ASP A 277 1.80 -6.61 -1.20
CA ASP A 277 0.98 -7.48 -2.03
C ASP A 277 -0.45 -7.59 -1.50
N PHE A 278 -1.32 -8.21 -2.30
CA PHE A 278 -2.68 -8.56 -1.90
C PHE A 278 -2.67 -9.58 -0.74
N ALA A 279 -3.42 -9.28 0.32
CA ALA A 279 -3.41 -10.10 1.55
C ALA A 279 -4.08 -11.49 1.43
N ASP A 280 -4.69 -11.81 0.29
CA ASP A 280 -5.28 -13.12 0.01
C ASP A 280 -4.39 -14.07 -0.80
N GLY A 281 -3.19 -13.64 -1.17
CA GLY A 281 -2.14 -14.52 -1.67
C GLY A 281 -1.40 -15.25 -0.54
N ARG A 282 -0.69 -16.32 -0.92
CA ARG A 282 0.21 -17.07 -0.03
C ARG A 282 1.63 -16.55 -0.17
N ASP A 283 2.38 -16.55 0.92
CA ASP A 283 3.76 -16.05 0.97
C ASP A 283 4.66 -16.78 -0.04
N SER A 284 4.51 -18.10 -0.15
CA SER A 284 5.15 -18.91 -1.21
C SER A 284 4.90 -18.47 -2.65
N GLN A 285 3.82 -17.74 -2.97
CA GLN A 285 3.55 -17.26 -4.32
C GLN A 285 4.33 -15.98 -4.67
N PHE A 286 4.67 -15.19 -3.65
CA PHE A 286 5.34 -13.90 -3.83
C PHE A 286 6.87 -14.03 -3.82
N LEU A 287 7.41 -15.12 -3.28
CA LEU A 287 8.86 -15.36 -3.17
C LEU A 287 9.62 -15.13 -4.48
N PRO A 288 9.21 -15.69 -5.64
CA PRO A 288 10.03 -15.61 -6.84
C PRO A 288 10.23 -14.17 -7.33
N HIS A 289 9.14 -13.38 -7.31
CA HIS A 289 9.18 -11.97 -7.71
C HIS A 289 10.04 -11.15 -6.76
N LEU A 290 9.83 -11.33 -5.45
CA LEU A 290 10.58 -10.63 -4.41
C LEU A 290 12.09 -10.93 -4.51
N VAL A 291 12.47 -12.19 -4.68
CA VAL A 291 13.87 -12.60 -4.85
C VAL A 291 14.49 -11.99 -6.10
N MET A 292 13.76 -11.93 -7.22
CA MET A 292 14.24 -11.27 -8.43
C MET A 292 14.56 -9.79 -8.17
N LEU A 293 13.65 -9.04 -7.56
CA LEU A 293 13.87 -7.62 -7.25
C LEU A 293 15.05 -7.39 -6.30
N VAL A 294 15.24 -8.27 -5.31
CA VAL A 294 16.40 -8.20 -4.42
C VAL A 294 17.70 -8.52 -5.18
N GLN A 295 17.72 -9.56 -6.02
CA GLN A 295 18.88 -9.91 -6.82
C GLN A 295 19.28 -8.79 -7.77
N ASP A 296 18.32 -8.16 -8.46
CA ASP A 296 18.58 -7.06 -9.37
C ASP A 296 19.20 -5.86 -8.64
N ARG A 297 18.63 -5.47 -7.49
CA ARG A 297 19.17 -4.38 -6.65
C ARG A 297 20.56 -4.67 -6.11
N LEU A 298 20.82 -5.92 -5.68
CA LEU A 298 22.16 -6.33 -5.24
C LEU A 298 23.15 -6.29 -6.40
N LYS A 299 22.75 -6.76 -7.58
CA LYS A 299 23.59 -6.78 -8.78
C LYS A 299 23.95 -5.37 -9.26
N GLU A 300 23.02 -4.43 -9.21
CA GLU A 300 23.29 -3.00 -9.48
C GLU A 300 24.38 -2.44 -8.56
N ASN A 301 24.49 -2.98 -7.35
CA ASN A 301 25.50 -2.63 -6.35
C ASN A 301 26.70 -3.58 -6.33
N GLN A 302 26.89 -4.41 -7.37
CA GLN A 302 28.00 -5.37 -7.49
C GLN A 302 28.05 -6.41 -6.36
N LEU A 303 26.90 -6.68 -5.73
CA LEU A 303 26.72 -7.69 -4.70
C LEU A 303 25.97 -8.90 -5.27
N GLN A 304 26.20 -10.06 -4.65
CA GLN A 304 25.55 -11.31 -5.05
C GLN A 304 24.93 -12.01 -3.84
N MET A 305 23.65 -12.36 -3.97
CA MET A 305 22.95 -13.22 -3.02
C MET A 305 23.36 -14.67 -3.21
N GLN A 306 23.71 -15.35 -2.11
CA GLN A 306 24.02 -16.79 -2.09
C GLN A 306 23.06 -17.57 -1.20
N ASN A 307 22.65 -16.98 -0.07
CA ASN A 307 21.75 -17.62 0.87
C ASN A 307 20.47 -16.81 1.03
N LEU A 308 19.36 -17.53 1.15
CA LEU A 308 18.05 -16.95 1.44
C LEU A 308 17.46 -17.62 2.68
N LEU A 309 17.09 -16.84 3.68
CA LEU A 309 16.44 -17.30 4.90
C LEU A 309 14.97 -16.88 4.85
N THR A 310 14.04 -17.82 5.00
CA THR A 310 12.60 -17.52 5.03
C THR A 310 11.87 -18.39 6.05
N ASP A 311 10.61 -18.06 6.36
CA ASP A 311 9.77 -18.93 7.17
C ASP A 311 9.18 -20.11 6.37
N ALA A 312 8.61 -21.09 7.09
CA ALA A 312 7.97 -22.26 6.49
C ALA A 312 6.77 -21.91 5.57
N GLY A 313 6.20 -20.70 5.67
CA GLY A 313 5.13 -20.20 4.80
C GLY A 313 5.57 -20.02 3.35
N TYR A 314 6.88 -19.91 3.11
CA TYR A 314 7.47 -19.86 1.78
C TYR A 314 7.81 -21.25 1.20
N SER A 315 7.63 -22.33 1.97
CA SER A 315 7.97 -23.69 1.56
C SER A 315 7.05 -24.19 0.44
N ASN A 316 7.62 -24.37 -0.75
CA ASN A 316 6.94 -24.89 -1.93
C ASN A 316 7.97 -25.48 -2.90
N GLY A 317 7.68 -26.62 -3.52
CA GLY A 317 8.60 -27.28 -4.47
C GLY A 317 9.03 -26.39 -5.63
N SER A 318 8.12 -25.54 -6.14
CA SER A 318 8.46 -24.57 -7.19
C SER A 318 9.46 -23.50 -6.71
N ASN A 319 9.42 -23.14 -5.42
CA ASN A 319 10.32 -22.16 -4.84
C ASN A 319 11.72 -22.73 -4.68
N TYR A 320 11.85 -23.96 -4.19
CA TYR A 320 13.15 -24.64 -4.12
C TYR A 320 13.78 -24.78 -5.51
N ALA A 321 13.02 -25.24 -6.51
CA ALA A 321 13.51 -25.34 -7.89
C ALA A 321 13.93 -23.97 -8.46
N PHE A 322 13.16 -22.91 -8.17
CA PHE A 322 13.47 -21.54 -8.58
C PHE A 322 14.78 -21.03 -7.97
N LEU A 323 15.03 -21.31 -6.68
CA LEU A 323 16.25 -20.91 -5.97
C LEU A 323 17.47 -21.70 -6.47
N GLU A 324 17.33 -23.01 -6.68
CA GLU A 324 18.38 -23.89 -7.19
C GLU A 324 18.84 -23.47 -8.58
N GLN A 325 17.90 -23.15 -9.49
CA GLN A 325 18.22 -22.64 -10.83
C GLN A 325 19.02 -21.33 -10.83
N ARG A 326 18.97 -20.58 -9.72
CA ARG A 326 19.69 -19.31 -9.53
C ARG A 326 20.96 -19.47 -8.70
N GLY A 327 21.30 -20.69 -8.28
CA GLY A 327 22.44 -20.95 -7.40
C GLY A 327 22.27 -20.35 -6.00
N ILE A 328 21.03 -20.14 -5.54
CA ILE A 328 20.74 -19.65 -4.19
C ILE A 328 20.42 -20.84 -3.29
N THR A 329 21.09 -20.92 -2.14
CA THR A 329 20.78 -21.88 -1.09
C THR A 329 19.62 -21.34 -0.24
N GLY A 330 18.45 -21.94 -0.38
CA GLY A 330 17.26 -21.59 0.40
C GLY A 330 17.19 -22.34 1.73
N TRP A 331 17.09 -21.61 2.83
CA TRP A 331 16.81 -22.09 4.19
C TRP A 331 15.38 -21.66 4.54
N ILE A 332 14.42 -22.55 4.34
CA ILE A 332 12.96 -22.32 4.49
C ILE A 332 12.39 -23.17 5.63
#